data_AF-L9L4Q5-F1
#
_entry.id   AF-L9L4Q5-F1
#
_cell.length_a   1.000
_cell.length_b   1.000
_cell.length_c   1.000
_cell.angle_alpha   90.00
_cell.angle_beta   90.00
_cell.angle_gamma   90.00
#
_symmetry.space_group_name_H-M   'P 1'
#
loop_
_entity.id
_entity.type
_entity.pdbx_description
1 polymer ?
#
loop_
_entity_poly.entity_id
_entity_poly.type
_entity_poly.pdbx_seq_one_letter_code
_entity_poly.pdbx_strand_id
1 'polypeptide(L)'
;MCSMVKKWQTMTEAHVDVKTTDGYLLHLSCVGFTKKRRNQIRKTSYAQQVRQIWKKMIEIMAWEMQTNDSKEVINKLTPDSIGRDIEKACQSIYPLHDVFIRKVKMLNKPKFELGKLMELHGEVLQTCRALCNALSEVIDMAPDTDRLHLALMSSSHQAFRPVSGHHQLPSSTLTSLP
;
A
#
# COMPACT_ATOMS: atom_id res chain seq x y z
N MET A 1 -0.97 5.23 12.34
CA MET A 1 -1.78 4.47 11.35
C MET A 1 -3.19 4.16 11.86
N CYS A 2 -3.36 3.68 13.10
CA CYS A 2 -4.66 3.28 13.65
C CYS A 2 -5.74 4.38 13.64
N SER A 3 -5.37 5.66 13.63
CA SER A 3 -6.31 6.79 13.54
C SER A 3 -6.89 7.03 12.13
N MET A 4 -6.20 6.59 11.07
CA MET A 4 -6.59 6.84 9.67
C MET A 4 -7.48 5.73 9.11
N VAL A 5 -7.38 4.52 9.67
CA VAL A 5 -8.16 3.36 9.24
C VAL A 5 -9.61 3.52 9.70
N LYS A 6 -10.47 3.90 8.76
CA LYS A 6 -11.92 4.02 8.99
C LYS A 6 -12.66 2.83 8.38
N LYS A 7 -13.83 2.52 8.94
CA LYS A 7 -14.78 1.58 8.31
C LYS A 7 -15.35 2.17 7.03
N TRP A 8 -15.89 1.31 6.16
CA TRP A 8 -16.62 1.68 4.95
C TRP A 8 -15.81 2.28 3.80
N GLN A 9 -14.48 2.28 3.90
CA GLN A 9 -13.57 2.67 2.82
C GLN A 9 -12.62 1.51 2.51
N THR A 10 -12.15 1.43 1.27
CA THR A 10 -11.02 0.57 0.91
C THR A 10 -9.71 1.26 1.29
N MET A 11 -8.85 0.52 1.97
CA MET A 11 -7.42 0.81 2.10
C MET A 11 -6.70 0.16 0.91
N THR A 12 -5.86 0.92 0.23
CA THR A 12 -5.07 0.45 -0.91
C THR A 12 -3.60 0.53 -0.55
N GLU A 13 -2.94 -0.61 -0.46
CA GLU A 13 -1.51 -0.72 -0.13
C GLU A 13 -0.74 -1.13 -1.38
N ALA A 14 0.34 -0.42 -1.69
CA ALA A 14 1.21 -0.70 -2.83
C ALA A 14 2.67 -0.86 -2.34
N HIS A 15 3.38 -1.80 -2.97
CA HIS A 15 4.77 -2.11 -2.67
C HIS A 15 5.59 -2.07 -3.95
N VAL A 16 6.78 -1.49 -3.87
CA VAL A 16 7.70 -1.45 -5.01
C VAL A 16 9.15 -1.51 -4.54
N ASP A 17 9.94 -2.29 -5.26
CA ASP A 17 11.39 -2.35 -5.12
C ASP A 17 12.01 -1.52 -6.24
N VAL A 18 12.77 -0.48 -5.88
CA VAL A 18 13.38 0.44 -6.85
C VAL A 18 14.88 0.56 -6.58
N LYS A 19 15.63 0.62 -7.68
CA LYS A 19 17.06 0.95 -7.67
C LYS A 19 17.23 2.43 -7.93
N THR A 20 17.88 3.13 -7.00
CA THR A 20 18.25 4.53 -7.20
C THR A 20 19.52 4.64 -8.07
N THR A 21 19.75 5.83 -8.59
CA THR A 21 20.98 6.25 -9.32
C THR A 21 22.26 5.94 -8.54
N ASP A 22 22.25 6.22 -7.24
CA ASP A 22 23.34 5.95 -6.30
C ASP A 22 23.69 4.46 -6.13
N GLY A 23 22.84 3.56 -6.65
CA GLY A 23 23.02 2.11 -6.52
C GLY A 23 22.44 1.51 -5.24
N TYR A 24 21.65 2.26 -4.47
CA TYR A 24 20.84 1.69 -3.39
C TYR A 24 19.63 0.96 -3.96
N LEU A 25 19.25 -0.14 -3.29
CA LEU A 25 17.96 -0.80 -3.54
C LEU A 25 17.03 -0.50 -2.37
N LEU A 26 15.90 0.14 -2.68
CA LEU A 26 14.91 0.59 -1.70
C LEU A 26 13.59 -0.16 -1.93
N HIS A 27 13.00 -0.68 -0.85
CA HIS A 27 11.64 -1.19 -0.80
C HIS A 27 10.73 -0.12 -0.21
N LEU A 28 9.81 0.40 -1.01
CA LEU A 28 8.86 1.42 -0.61
C LEU A 28 7.48 0.81 -0.44
N SER A 29 6.77 1.24 0.61
CA SER A 29 5.37 0.89 0.83
C SER A 29 4.54 2.15 0.91
N CYS A 30 3.57 2.28 0.02
CA CYS A 30 2.62 3.39 0.00
C CYS A 30 1.23 2.90 0.41
N VAL A 31 0.52 3.72 1.18
CA VAL A 31 -0.85 3.47 1.61
C VAL A 31 -1.70 4.65 1.18
N GLY A 32 -2.91 4.35 0.71
CA GLY A 32 -3.91 5.35 0.38
C GLY A 32 -5.32 4.91 0.77
N PHE A 33 -6.20 5.89 1.01
CA PHE A 33 -7.59 5.63 1.36
C PHE A 33 -8.55 6.17 0.31
N THR A 34 -9.60 5.41 0.05
CA THR A 34 -10.67 5.81 -0.87
C THR A 34 -11.52 6.93 -0.28
N LYS A 35 -11.72 8.00 -1.05
CA LYS A 35 -12.53 9.16 -0.64
C LYS A 35 -13.97 9.00 -1.11
N LYS A 36 -14.92 9.28 -0.22
CA LYS A 36 -16.33 9.36 -0.59
C LYS A 36 -16.58 10.56 -1.52
N ARG A 37 -17.28 10.33 -2.64
CA ARG A 37 -17.70 11.42 -3.54
C ARG A 37 -18.80 12.26 -2.88
N ARG A 38 -18.81 13.58 -3.12
CA ARG A 38 -19.78 14.51 -2.50
C ARG A 38 -21.24 14.10 -2.77
N ASN A 39 -21.54 13.61 -3.97
CA ASN A 39 -22.89 13.25 -4.39
C ASN A 39 -23.28 11.79 -4.05
N GLN A 40 -22.50 11.11 -3.19
CA GLN A 40 -22.72 9.71 -2.86
C GLN A 40 -23.63 9.57 -1.64
N ILE A 41 -24.81 8.98 -1.82
CA ILE A 41 -25.79 8.74 -0.75
C ILE A 41 -25.31 7.63 0.19
N ARG A 42 -24.74 6.56 -0.37
CA ARG A 42 -24.23 5.41 0.40
C ARG A 42 -23.08 5.85 1.32
N LYS A 43 -23.00 5.20 2.49
CA LYS A 43 -21.88 5.39 3.44
C LYS A 43 -20.61 4.65 2.97
N THR A 44 -20.74 3.65 2.11
CA THR A 44 -19.64 2.80 1.63
C THR A 44 -18.94 3.40 0.41
N SER A 45 -17.61 3.49 0.44
CA SER A 45 -16.71 3.95 -0.62
C SER A 45 -15.72 2.85 -1.02
N TYR A 46 -16.21 1.62 -1.20
CA TYR A 46 -15.36 0.53 -1.68
C TYR A 46 -15.01 0.71 -3.16
N ALA A 47 -13.73 0.57 -3.51
CA ALA A 47 -13.25 0.61 -4.87
C ALA A 47 -13.28 -0.79 -5.50
N GLN A 48 -13.88 -0.94 -6.68
CA GLN A 48 -13.79 -2.17 -7.48
C GLN A 48 -12.49 -2.23 -8.31
N GLN A 49 -11.94 -1.06 -8.67
CA GLN A 49 -10.79 -0.92 -9.58
C GLN A 49 -9.43 -0.90 -8.85
N VAL A 50 -9.28 -1.70 -7.79
CA VAL A 50 -8.06 -1.70 -6.95
C VAL A 50 -6.80 -2.00 -7.75
N ARG A 51 -6.88 -2.91 -8.74
CA ARG A 51 -5.75 -3.27 -9.61
C ARG A 51 -5.25 -2.10 -10.46
N GLN A 52 -6.15 -1.26 -10.95
CA GLN A 52 -5.79 -0.10 -11.76
C GLN A 52 -5.14 0.98 -10.90
N ILE A 53 -5.63 1.17 -9.67
CA ILE A 53 -5.04 2.07 -8.69
C ILE A 53 -3.62 1.61 -8.36
N TRP A 54 -3.42 0.33 -8.04
CA TRP A 54 -2.09 -0.22 -7.78
C TRP A 54 -1.11 -0.02 -8.92
N LYS A 55 -1.53 -0.27 -10.16
CA LYS A 55 -0.68 -0.08 -11.32
C LYS A 55 -0.20 1.37 -11.44
N LYS A 56 -1.10 2.34 -11.21
CA LYS A 56 -0.75 3.77 -11.25
C LYS A 56 0.13 4.22 -10.08
N MET A 57 -0.14 3.71 -8.87
CA MET A 57 0.70 3.98 -7.70
C MET A 57 2.14 3.49 -7.92
N ILE A 58 2.30 2.24 -8.38
CA ILE A 58 3.61 1.65 -8.63
C ILE A 58 4.35 2.39 -9.75
N GLU A 59 3.66 2.74 -10.82
CA GLU A 59 4.24 3.47 -11.96
C GLU A 59 4.85 4.82 -11.53
N ILE A 60 4.11 5.63 -10.76
CA ILE A 60 4.57 6.94 -10.29
C ILE A 60 5.70 6.79 -9.27
N MET A 61 5.57 5.85 -8.34
CA MET A 61 6.62 5.61 -7.34
C MET A 61 7.93 5.15 -7.99
N ALA A 62 7.86 4.22 -8.95
CA ALA A 62 9.04 3.73 -9.65
C ALA A 62 9.72 4.84 -10.47
N TRP A 63 8.94 5.63 -11.22
CA TRP A 63 9.48 6.71 -12.04
C TRP A 63 10.18 7.79 -11.20
N GLU A 64 9.56 8.22 -10.11
CA GLU A 64 10.20 9.19 -9.23
C GLU A 64 11.42 8.59 -8.54
N MET A 65 11.34 7.40 -7.96
CA MET A 65 12.48 6.88 -7.18
C MET A 65 13.67 6.46 -8.05
N GLN A 66 13.47 6.16 -9.34
CA GLN A 66 14.55 5.77 -10.25
C GLN A 66 15.38 6.95 -10.76
N THR A 67 14.79 8.16 -10.82
CA THR A 67 15.45 9.34 -11.38
C THR A 67 16.25 10.14 -10.37
N ASN A 68 15.97 9.97 -9.08
CA ASN A 68 16.54 10.80 -8.01
C ASN A 68 17.60 10.06 -7.18
N ASP A 69 18.54 10.82 -6.63
CA ASP A 69 19.52 10.34 -5.68
C ASP A 69 18.90 10.15 -4.28
N SER A 70 19.57 9.39 -3.41
CA SER A 70 19.13 9.10 -2.05
C SER A 70 18.82 10.37 -1.22
N LYS A 71 19.62 11.43 -1.39
CA LYS A 71 19.40 12.75 -0.78
C LYS A 71 18.10 13.42 -1.25
N GLU A 72 17.84 13.37 -2.55
CA GLU A 72 16.65 13.99 -3.14
C GLU A 72 15.38 13.21 -2.79
N VAL A 73 15.48 11.88 -2.71
CA VAL A 73 14.40 11.02 -2.23
C VAL A 73 13.96 11.44 -0.83
N ILE A 74 14.91 11.68 0.08
CA ILE A 74 14.63 12.17 1.44
C ILE A 74 13.88 13.51 1.39
N ASN A 75 14.35 14.45 0.57
CA ASN A 75 13.74 15.78 0.45
C ASN A 75 12.32 15.74 -0.14
N LYS A 76 12.00 14.75 -0.97
CA LYS A 76 10.65 14.52 -1.51
C LYS A 76 9.72 13.80 -0.53
N LEU A 77 10.27 12.99 0.37
CA LEU A 77 9.52 12.30 1.42
C LEU A 77 9.05 13.24 2.53
N THR A 78 9.86 14.22 2.94
CA THR A 78 9.49 15.16 4.02
C THR A 78 8.20 15.96 3.74
N PRO A 79 7.97 16.51 2.53
CA PRO A 79 6.72 17.18 2.19
C PRO A 79 5.64 16.27 1.58
N ASP A 80 5.81 14.94 1.60
CA ASP A 80 4.90 13.96 0.97
C ASP A 80 4.54 14.30 -0.49
N SER A 81 5.49 14.86 -1.26
CA SER A 81 5.21 15.33 -2.64
C SER A 81 4.71 14.19 -3.53
N ILE A 82 5.30 13.00 -3.36
CA ILE A 82 4.95 11.78 -4.08
C ILE A 82 3.51 11.35 -3.78
N GLY A 83 3.06 11.44 -2.53
CA GLY A 83 1.69 11.10 -2.15
C GLY A 83 0.67 11.99 -2.87
N ARG A 84 0.99 13.29 -2.97
CA ARG A 84 0.14 14.27 -3.65
C ARG A 84 0.08 14.07 -5.15
N ASP A 85 1.15 13.60 -5.78
CA ASP A 85 1.17 13.31 -7.21
C ASP A 85 0.39 12.02 -7.53
N ILE A 86 0.45 11.03 -6.64
CA ILE A 86 -0.40 9.84 -6.73
C ILE A 86 -1.88 10.22 -6.62
N GLU A 87 -2.27 11.09 -5.69
CA GLU A 87 -3.67 11.54 -5.56
C GLU A 87 -4.19 12.18 -6.85
N LYS A 88 -3.39 13.05 -7.48
CA LYS A 88 -3.76 13.71 -8.75
C LYS A 88 -3.95 12.70 -9.88
N ALA A 89 -3.03 11.76 -10.03
CA ALA A 89 -3.08 10.77 -11.10
C ALA A 89 -4.21 9.75 -10.92
N CYS A 90 -4.42 9.28 -9.68
CA CYS A 90 -5.45 8.31 -9.34
C CYS A 90 -6.87 8.90 -9.38
N GLN A 91 -7.02 10.23 -9.31
CA GLN A 91 -8.31 10.93 -9.41
C GLN A 91 -9.12 10.53 -10.66
N SER A 92 -8.44 10.17 -11.75
CA SER A 92 -9.05 9.68 -13.00
C SER A 92 -9.78 8.33 -12.85
N ILE A 93 -9.31 7.47 -11.94
CA ILE A 93 -9.85 6.13 -11.68
C ILE A 93 -10.82 6.20 -10.51
N TYR A 94 -10.32 6.58 -9.34
CA TYR A 94 -11.10 6.70 -8.11
C TYR A 94 -10.48 7.77 -7.21
N PRO A 95 -11.30 8.65 -6.60
CA PRO A 95 -10.77 9.69 -5.73
C PRO A 95 -10.13 9.07 -4.48
N LEU A 96 -8.85 9.35 -4.26
CA LEU A 96 -8.11 8.96 -3.06
C LEU A 96 -7.95 10.17 -2.13
N HIS A 97 -7.61 9.89 -0.89
CA HIS A 97 -7.18 10.86 0.12
C HIS A 97 -6.21 10.20 1.10
N ASP A 98 -5.45 11.04 1.80
CA ASP A 98 -4.49 10.63 2.80
C ASP A 98 -3.55 9.55 2.23
N VAL A 99 -2.96 9.85 1.07
CA VAL A 99 -1.95 8.99 0.43
C VAL A 99 -0.56 9.39 0.90
N PHE A 100 0.16 8.45 1.51
CA PHE A 100 1.50 8.68 2.02
C PHE A 100 2.36 7.42 1.93
N ILE A 101 3.66 7.59 2.10
CA ILE A 101 4.61 6.47 2.15
C ILE A 101 4.70 6.01 3.61
N ARG A 102 4.31 4.76 3.86
CA ARG A 102 4.28 4.17 5.20
C ARG A 102 5.68 3.84 5.71
N LYS A 103 6.48 3.21 4.86
CA LYS A 103 7.82 2.72 5.22
C LYS A 103 8.71 2.70 3.99
N VAL A 104 9.99 3.02 4.22
CA VAL A 104 11.07 2.87 3.26
C VAL A 104 12.12 1.99 3.91
N LYS A 105 12.36 0.81 3.32
CA LYS A 105 13.39 -0.12 3.78
C LYS A 105 14.54 -0.13 2.77
N MET A 106 15.77 -0.12 3.24
CA MET A 106 16.94 -0.37 2.38
C MET A 106 17.13 -1.88 2.27
N LEU A 107 17.07 -2.43 1.06
CA LEU A 107 17.35 -3.84 0.80
C LEU A 107 18.85 -4.09 0.70
N ASN A 108 19.52 -3.33 -0.17
CA ASN A 108 20.96 -3.44 -0.38
C ASN A 108 21.63 -2.08 -0.27
N LYS A 109 22.74 -2.08 0.46
CA LYS A 109 23.66 -0.95 0.55
C LYS A 109 24.79 -1.16 -0.45
N PRO A 110 25.12 -0.16 -1.29
CA PRO A 110 26.28 -0.24 -2.16
C PRO A 110 27.57 -0.28 -1.33
N LYS A 111 28.68 -0.70 -1.95
CA LYS A 111 29.99 -0.72 -1.30
C LYS A 111 30.36 0.71 -0.87
N PHE A 112 30.79 0.83 0.39
CA PHE A 112 31.10 2.09 1.03
C PHE A 112 32.44 2.65 0.52
N GLU A 113 32.40 3.79 -0.15
CA GLU A 113 33.58 4.47 -0.71
C GLU A 113 33.77 5.81 0.02
N LEU A 114 34.93 6.01 0.64
CA LEU A 114 35.22 7.19 1.46
C LEU A 114 35.15 8.51 0.66
N GLY A 115 35.48 8.46 -0.64
CA GLY A 115 35.39 9.62 -1.54
C GLY A 115 33.96 10.13 -1.73
N LYS A 116 33.01 9.21 -1.99
CA LYS A 116 31.58 9.56 -2.09
C LYS A 116 31.02 10.05 -0.77
N LEU A 117 31.59 9.64 0.36
CA LEU A 117 31.14 10.04 1.68
C LEU A 117 31.49 11.50 2.00
N MET A 118 32.69 11.96 1.64
CA MET A 118 33.12 13.34 1.92
C MET A 118 32.31 14.38 1.15
N GLU A 119 31.81 14.04 -0.05
CA GLU A 119 30.86 14.89 -0.80
C GLU A 119 29.47 14.96 -0.16
N LEU A 120 29.11 13.95 0.63
CA LEU A 120 27.84 13.90 1.35
C LEU A 120 27.94 14.55 2.74
N HIS A 121 29.11 14.53 3.39
CA HIS A 121 29.30 15.04 4.75
C HIS A 121 29.64 16.54 4.84
N GLY A 122 28.58 17.35 4.79
CA GLY A 122 28.53 18.69 5.38
C GLY A 122 27.27 18.89 6.22
N GLU A 123 26.14 18.33 5.78
CA GLU A 123 24.82 18.49 6.44
C GLU A 123 24.12 17.14 6.70
N VAL A 124 24.56 16.08 6.02
CA VAL A 124 23.91 14.76 6.00
C VAL A 124 24.03 14.02 7.33
N LEU A 125 24.98 14.33 8.23
CA LEU A 125 25.08 13.63 9.52
C LEU A 125 23.92 14.03 10.47
N GLN A 126 23.42 15.26 10.36
CA GLN A 126 22.20 15.72 11.05
C GLN A 126 20.96 15.07 10.42
N THR A 127 20.87 15.05 9.09
CA THR A 127 19.72 14.52 8.34
C THR A 127 19.64 13.00 8.38
N CYS A 128 20.76 12.28 8.34
CA CYS A 128 20.82 10.82 8.47
C CYS A 128 20.55 10.35 9.90
N ARG A 129 20.92 11.12 10.93
CA ARG A 129 20.54 10.82 12.32
C ARG A 129 19.07 11.17 12.57
N ALA A 130 18.55 12.25 11.96
CA ALA A 130 17.13 12.56 11.96
C ALA A 130 16.31 11.54 11.15
N LEU A 131 16.83 11.00 10.05
CA LEU A 131 16.23 9.89 9.31
C LEU A 131 16.33 8.59 10.07
N CYS A 132 17.47 8.24 10.67
CA CYS A 132 17.54 7.07 11.53
C CYS A 132 16.59 7.21 12.72
N ASN A 133 16.44 8.39 13.33
CA ASN A 133 15.52 8.58 14.46
C ASN A 133 14.04 8.64 14.03
N ALA A 134 13.72 9.33 12.93
CA ALA A 134 12.36 9.41 12.38
C ALA A 134 11.95 8.09 11.69
N LEU A 135 12.89 7.37 11.07
CA LEU A 135 12.68 6.01 10.61
C LEU A 135 12.64 5.06 11.81
N SER A 136 13.44 5.22 12.88
CA SER A 136 13.39 4.37 14.09
C SER A 136 12.09 4.54 14.88
N GLU A 137 11.57 5.75 15.06
CA GLU A 137 10.22 5.98 15.62
C GLU A 137 9.12 5.34 14.76
N VAL A 138 9.36 5.18 13.45
CA VAL A 138 8.45 4.48 12.51
C VAL A 138 8.76 2.97 12.39
N ILE A 139 9.98 2.53 12.71
CA ILE A 139 10.49 1.15 12.59
C ILE A 139 10.21 0.35 13.88
N ASP A 140 10.17 0.97 15.06
CA ASP A 140 9.85 0.29 16.34
C ASP A 140 8.34 0.01 16.55
N MET A 141 7.51 0.25 15.54
CA MET A 141 6.10 -0.16 15.51
C MET A 141 5.76 -1.12 14.37
N ALA A 142 6.75 -1.87 13.86
CA ALA A 142 6.50 -3.04 13.02
C ALA A 142 7.16 -4.28 13.65
N PRO A 143 6.47 -5.01 14.56
CA PRO A 143 6.84 -6.40 14.75
C PRO A 143 6.64 -7.11 13.41
N ASP A 144 7.70 -7.74 12.95
CA ASP A 144 7.76 -8.59 11.77
C ASP A 144 6.49 -9.44 11.62
N THR A 145 5.64 -9.05 10.67
CA THR A 145 4.45 -9.82 10.29
C THR A 145 4.63 -10.54 8.95
N ASP A 146 5.88 -10.69 8.48
CA ASP A 146 6.23 -11.43 7.26
C ASP A 146 6.65 -12.89 7.54
N ARG A 147 6.14 -13.49 8.63
CA ARG A 147 6.25 -14.95 8.87
C ARG A 147 4.94 -15.68 9.18
N LEU A 148 3.79 -15.00 9.27
CA LEU A 148 2.51 -15.66 9.62
C LEU A 148 1.47 -15.78 8.49
N HIS A 149 1.71 -15.20 7.30
CA HIS A 149 0.74 -15.32 6.21
C HIS A 149 0.78 -16.68 5.48
N LEU A 150 1.88 -17.44 5.61
CA LEU A 150 1.98 -18.78 5.00
C LEU A 150 1.46 -19.93 5.90
N ALA A 151 1.21 -19.66 7.19
CA ALA A 151 0.72 -20.68 8.13
C ALA A 151 -0.82 -20.74 8.26
N LEU A 152 -1.53 -19.69 7.86
CA LEU A 152 -3.01 -19.66 7.93
C LEU A 152 -3.70 -20.06 6.62
N MET A 153 -2.98 -20.16 5.51
CA MET A 153 -3.53 -20.66 4.24
C MET A 153 -3.47 -22.19 4.10
N SER A 154 -2.89 -22.92 5.07
CA SER A 154 -2.82 -24.39 5.05
C SER A 154 -3.88 -25.10 5.93
N SER A 155 -4.67 -24.37 6.72
CA SER A 155 -5.69 -24.96 7.64
C SER A 155 -7.15 -24.69 7.25
N SER A 156 -7.42 -24.19 6.04
CA SER A 156 -8.80 -24.02 5.52
C SER A 156 -9.15 -25.03 4.44
N HIS A 157 -8.59 -26.24 4.50
CA HIS A 157 -9.14 -27.42 3.81
C HIS A 157 -10.08 -28.17 4.77
N GLN A 158 -11.11 -27.50 5.27
CA GLN A 158 -12.32 -28.17 5.70
C GLN A 158 -13.54 -27.25 5.59
N ALA A 159 -14.54 -27.75 4.86
CA ALA A 159 -15.93 -27.33 4.85
C ALA A 159 -16.29 -26.02 4.13
N PHE A 160 -16.40 -26.09 2.81
CA PHE A 160 -17.66 -25.68 2.16
C PHE A 160 -17.98 -26.71 1.08
N ARG A 161 -18.68 -27.78 1.48
CA ARG A 161 -19.31 -28.69 0.52
C ARG A 161 -20.46 -27.94 -0.16
N PRO A 162 -20.68 -28.10 -1.48
CA PRO A 162 -21.90 -27.65 -2.11
C PRO A 162 -23.07 -28.53 -1.60
N VAL A 163 -24.10 -27.91 -1.01
CA VAL A 163 -25.36 -28.59 -0.76
C VAL A 163 -26.10 -28.66 -2.09
N SER A 164 -25.86 -29.72 -2.85
CA SER A 164 -26.77 -30.21 -3.89
C SER A 164 -27.98 -30.82 -3.19
N GLY A 165 -28.95 -29.97 -2.84
CA GLY A 165 -30.24 -30.39 -2.32
C GLY A 165 -31.26 -30.43 -3.47
N HIS A 166 -31.51 -31.62 -3.99
CA HIS A 166 -32.75 -31.93 -4.70
C HIS A 166 -33.93 -31.58 -3.79
N HIS A 167 -34.66 -30.52 -4.10
CA HIS A 167 -35.99 -30.30 -3.54
C HIS A 167 -37.00 -30.98 -4.47
N GLN A 168 -37.33 -32.23 -4.13
CA GLN A 168 -38.52 -32.89 -4.62
C GLN A 168 -39.74 -32.11 -4.12
N LEU A 169 -40.58 -31.67 -5.05
CA LEU A 169 -41.91 -31.16 -4.77
C LEU A 169 -42.76 -32.30 -4.18
N PRO A 170 -43.44 -32.12 -3.04
CA PRO A 170 -44.44 -33.07 -2.60
C PRO A 170 -45.71 -32.89 -3.45
N SER A 171 -46.03 -33.94 -4.19
CA SER A 171 -47.33 -34.16 -4.79
C SER A 171 -48.40 -34.32 -3.70
N SER A 172 -49.34 -33.36 -3.64
CA SER A 172 -50.60 -33.52 -2.93
C SER A 172 -51.76 -33.06 -3.82
N THR A 173 -52.56 -34.06 -4.19
CA THR A 173 -53.96 -34.03 -4.63
C THR A 173 -54.77 -32.80 -4.22
N LEU A 174 -55.35 -32.10 -5.20
CA LEU A 174 -56.60 -31.33 -5.04
C LEU A 174 -57.47 -31.52 -6.28
N THR A 175 -58.45 -32.41 -6.11
CA THR A 175 -59.86 -32.31 -6.49
C THR A 175 -60.29 -31.38 -7.62
N SER A 176 -61.03 -32.02 -8.52
CA SER A 176 -61.90 -31.55 -9.59
C SER A 176 -63.00 -30.52 -9.22
N LEU A 177 -63.39 -29.76 -10.26
CA LEU A 177 -64.72 -29.17 -10.56
C LEU A 177 -65.09 -27.84 -9.86
N PRO A 178 -66.03 -27.03 -10.42
CA PRO A 178 -66.99 -27.30 -11.51
C PRO A 178 -66.60 -26.82 -12.91
#